data_AF-A0A1C7MWR8-F1
#
_entry.id   AF-A0A1C7MWR8-F1
#
_cell.length_a   1.000
_cell.length_b   1.000
_cell.length_c   1.000
_cell.angle_alpha   90.00
_cell.angle_beta   90.00
_cell.angle_gamma   90.00
#
_symmetry.space_group_name_H-M   'P 1'
#
loop_
_entity.id
_entity.type
_entity.pdbx_description
1 polymer ?
#
loop_
_entity_poly.entity_id
_entity_poly.type
_entity_poly.pdbx_seq_one_letter_code
_entity_poly.pdbx_strand_id
1 'polypeptide(L)'
;MTGVERTKLINKYLESKQQFTSKIYFSDFLKSHEDEIKILSEGLKSYRSVWTDEFAKLACKNKIEVDMKSNVVWPQIPEAVVDSENTRSDQKTSSASAITGIKRLFEGEENLEAWSLNELSGQLLIDNNNIVHQFHEYQIKSHEYFIKHRCISWKKDLKKLLSLSTILLIEDDIGSSLTASQTKQLKERVKNNIDAAKFPEEIKLEVIQVLKAFQDDDDDDLKIWSLMKKMTDMAEKNKEDLAVLQVLKTIISVAFELNKYDKVKSEMHVSTAFIHAFIKNIFKLDATHSAHWQVYCTLKQLQETNIFYSSNVLGNFSNTRPDYKVEKSLSSIESITVAYGEFKPLKAYDSDDVLQDLYRISVFSKIAKVKAGLEKILSFRSVDSRIFFYMLTREQGVDVMVKLFEVAVPTTTSSFHHIVDSFDALYTLSKIQKQISSAVVECEDNEVEDVLPWKIVEGLKDKGKKKNKTSLLT
;
A
#
# COMPACT_ATOMS: atom_id res chain seq x y z
N MET A 1 12.57 22.69 -37.92
CA MET A 1 11.83 23.94 -38.22
C MET A 1 10.95 24.41 -37.05
N THR A 2 10.48 23.51 -36.18
CA THR A 2 9.45 23.80 -35.16
C THR A 2 9.84 24.77 -34.04
N GLY A 3 11.12 24.87 -33.66
CA GLY A 3 11.54 25.75 -32.55
C GLY A 3 11.40 27.25 -32.81
N VAL A 4 11.72 27.69 -34.04
CA VAL A 4 11.66 29.12 -34.41
C VAL A 4 10.20 29.59 -34.49
N GLU A 5 9.31 28.74 -35.00
CA GLU A 5 7.88 29.03 -35.12
C GLU A 5 7.22 29.11 -33.74
N ARG A 6 7.59 28.21 -32.83
CA ARG A 6 7.17 28.25 -31.42
C ARG A 6 7.60 29.55 -30.73
N THR A 7 8.88 29.93 -30.86
CA THR A 7 9.39 31.20 -30.29
C THR A 7 8.62 32.40 -30.86
N LYS A 8 8.32 32.41 -32.17
CA LYS A 8 7.54 33.48 -32.81
C LYS A 8 6.11 33.55 -32.27
N LEU A 9 5.45 32.40 -32.12
CA LEU A 9 4.08 32.31 -31.58
C LEU A 9 3.99 32.89 -30.16
N ILE A 10 4.93 32.49 -29.29
CA ILE A 10 4.98 32.96 -27.90
C ILE A 10 5.24 34.47 -27.83
N ASN A 11 6.23 34.99 -28.58
CA ASN A 11 6.53 36.43 -28.56
C ASN A 11 5.36 37.26 -29.09
N LYS A 12 4.73 36.84 -30.20
CA LYS A 12 3.55 37.51 -30.74
C LYS A 12 2.43 37.60 -29.71
N TYR A 13 2.19 36.52 -28.96
CA TYR A 13 1.21 36.51 -27.88
C TYR A 13 1.59 37.47 -26.75
N LEU A 14 2.82 37.38 -26.23
CA LEU A 14 3.31 38.21 -25.14
C LEU A 14 3.25 39.72 -25.49
N GLU A 15 3.70 40.09 -26.69
CA GLU A 15 3.63 41.48 -27.20
C GLU A 15 2.18 41.97 -27.29
N SER A 16 1.27 41.13 -27.79
CA SER A 16 -0.14 41.48 -27.92
C SER A 16 -0.82 41.71 -26.56
N LYS A 17 -0.35 41.07 -25.49
CA LYS A 17 -0.97 41.15 -24.16
C LYS A 17 -0.30 42.17 -23.24
N GLN A 18 0.97 42.49 -23.48
CA GLN A 18 1.71 43.51 -22.72
C GLN A 18 1.04 44.89 -22.76
N GLN A 19 0.27 45.19 -23.81
CA GLN A 19 -0.45 46.45 -23.96
C GLN A 19 -1.70 46.56 -23.06
N PHE A 20 -2.23 45.44 -22.56
CA PHE A 20 -3.57 45.39 -21.93
C PHE A 20 -3.55 44.96 -20.47
N THR A 21 -2.53 44.22 -20.02
CA THR A 21 -2.52 43.63 -18.67
C THR A 21 -1.11 43.62 -18.07
N SER A 22 -1.00 43.88 -16.76
CA SER A 22 0.26 43.75 -16.03
C SER A 22 0.66 42.30 -15.72
N LYS A 23 -0.28 41.37 -15.78
CA LYS A 23 -0.07 39.95 -15.45
C LYS A 23 -0.72 39.05 -16.51
N ILE A 24 0.06 38.12 -17.06
CA ILE A 24 -0.38 37.19 -18.10
C ILE A 24 -0.47 35.77 -17.52
N TYR A 25 -1.50 35.02 -17.89
CA TYR A 25 -1.67 33.62 -17.47
C TYR A 25 -1.25 32.66 -18.59
N PHE A 26 -0.39 31.69 -18.26
CA PHE A 26 0.03 30.68 -19.24
C PHE A 26 -1.16 29.83 -19.73
N SER A 27 -2.15 29.59 -18.87
CA SER A 27 -3.38 28.89 -19.25
C SER A 27 -4.16 29.60 -20.38
N ASP A 28 -4.12 30.93 -20.45
CA ASP A 28 -4.83 31.68 -21.47
C ASP A 28 -4.11 31.59 -22.82
N PHE A 29 -2.78 31.53 -22.80
CA PHE A 29 -1.97 31.25 -23.98
C PHE A 29 -2.34 29.89 -24.58
N LEU A 30 -2.32 28.82 -23.76
CA LEU A 30 -2.64 27.47 -24.23
C LEU A 30 -4.04 27.36 -24.83
N LYS A 31 -5.03 28.02 -24.20
CA LYS A 31 -6.42 28.01 -24.70
C LYS A 31 -6.59 28.78 -26.01
N SER A 32 -5.85 29.87 -26.19
CA SER A 32 -6.00 30.73 -27.38
C SER A 32 -5.21 30.25 -28.60
N HIS A 33 -4.28 29.31 -28.41
CA HIS A 33 -3.39 28.79 -29.47
C HIS A 33 -3.36 27.26 -29.47
N GLU A 34 -4.48 26.62 -29.13
CA GLU A 34 -4.56 25.17 -28.96
C GLU A 34 -4.12 24.42 -30.23
N ASP A 35 -4.57 24.88 -31.40
CA ASP A 35 -4.31 24.21 -32.68
C ASP A 35 -2.85 24.38 -33.12
N GLU A 36 -2.28 25.58 -32.98
CA GLU A 36 -0.87 25.83 -33.28
C GLU A 36 0.05 25.05 -32.34
N ILE A 37 -0.32 24.94 -31.06
CA ILE A 37 0.43 24.14 -30.10
C ILE A 37 0.37 22.67 -30.49
N LYS A 38 -0.77 22.14 -30.94
CA LYS A 38 -0.85 20.75 -31.41
C LYS A 38 0.09 20.51 -32.57
N ILE A 39 0.00 21.32 -33.62
CA ILE A 39 0.82 21.21 -34.84
C ILE A 39 2.32 21.32 -34.52
N LEU A 40 2.71 22.33 -33.74
CA LEU A 40 4.13 22.58 -33.42
C LEU A 40 4.71 21.61 -32.37
N SER A 41 3.86 20.79 -31.75
CA SER A 41 4.27 19.76 -30.79
C SER A 41 4.38 18.36 -31.37
N GLU A 42 3.95 18.16 -32.62
CA GLU A 42 4.11 16.88 -33.30
C GLU A 42 5.58 16.45 -33.31
N GLY A 43 5.84 15.23 -32.82
CA GLY A 43 7.20 14.66 -32.70
C GLY A 43 8.00 15.10 -31.46
N LEU A 44 7.47 15.94 -30.56
CA LEU A 44 8.15 16.29 -29.30
C LEU A 44 7.83 15.27 -28.20
N LYS A 45 8.87 14.55 -27.72
CA LYS A 45 8.74 13.58 -26.60
C LYS A 45 8.25 14.20 -25.27
N SER A 46 8.44 15.51 -25.08
CA SER A 46 8.11 16.22 -23.84
C SER A 46 7.55 17.61 -24.12
N TYR A 47 6.58 17.73 -25.05
CA TYR A 47 6.09 19.04 -25.52
C TYR A 47 5.70 19.98 -24.35
N ARG A 48 5.05 19.46 -23.29
CA ARG A 48 4.63 20.26 -22.14
C ARG A 48 5.79 20.99 -21.45
N SER A 49 6.90 20.30 -21.19
CA SER A 49 8.11 20.93 -20.62
C SER A 49 8.64 21.99 -21.57
N VAL A 50 8.76 21.64 -22.86
CA VAL A 50 9.30 22.53 -23.88
C VAL A 50 8.51 23.84 -23.98
N TRP A 51 7.18 23.78 -23.99
CA TRP A 51 6.33 24.98 -24.04
C TRP A 51 6.38 25.79 -22.75
N THR A 52 6.36 25.13 -21.59
CA THR A 52 6.41 25.79 -20.28
C THR A 52 7.72 26.55 -20.11
N ASP A 53 8.85 25.89 -20.40
CA ASP A 53 10.19 26.45 -20.24
C ASP A 53 10.43 27.59 -21.22
N GLU A 54 10.02 27.43 -22.48
CA GLU A 54 10.22 28.46 -23.50
C GLU A 54 9.33 29.68 -23.25
N PHE A 55 8.08 29.48 -22.80
CA PHE A 55 7.19 30.58 -22.42
C PHE A 55 7.74 31.36 -21.23
N ALA A 56 8.18 30.68 -20.16
CA ALA A 56 8.78 31.32 -19.00
C ALA A 56 10.06 32.08 -19.36
N LYS A 57 10.91 31.49 -20.21
CA LYS A 57 12.16 32.12 -20.68
C LYS A 57 11.89 33.39 -21.50
N LEU A 58 10.92 33.35 -22.41
CA LEU A 58 10.57 34.51 -23.25
C LEU A 58 9.84 35.59 -22.44
N ALA A 59 8.98 35.23 -21.50
CA ALA A 59 8.35 36.18 -20.58
C ALA A 59 9.40 36.90 -19.72
N CYS A 60 10.35 36.15 -19.14
CA CYS A 60 11.46 36.70 -18.38
C CYS A 60 12.33 37.66 -19.22
N LYS A 61 12.68 37.26 -20.45
CA LYS A 61 13.44 38.09 -21.39
C LYS A 61 12.75 39.42 -21.70
N ASN A 62 11.42 39.42 -21.82
CA ASN A 62 10.61 40.61 -22.10
C ASN A 62 10.18 41.37 -20.82
N LYS A 63 10.64 40.93 -19.63
CA LYS A 63 10.27 41.47 -18.31
C LYS A 63 8.76 41.51 -18.06
N ILE A 64 8.06 40.46 -18.46
CA ILE A 64 6.61 40.30 -18.28
C ILE A 64 6.33 39.34 -17.12
N GLU A 65 5.48 39.75 -16.17
CA GLU A 65 5.04 38.88 -15.07
C GLU A 65 4.03 37.85 -15.57
N VAL A 66 4.34 36.57 -15.37
CA VAL A 66 3.51 35.44 -15.80
C VAL A 66 3.11 34.54 -14.64
N ASP A 67 1.85 34.13 -14.64
CA ASP A 67 1.35 33.09 -13.74
C ASP A 67 1.47 31.71 -14.40
N MET A 68 2.40 30.91 -13.88
CA MET A 68 2.63 29.54 -14.32
C MET A 68 1.88 28.50 -13.46
N LYS A 69 1.20 28.93 -12.38
CA LYS A 69 0.63 28.05 -11.35
C LYS A 69 -0.88 27.81 -11.49
N SER A 70 -1.56 28.50 -12.41
CA SER A 70 -2.98 28.28 -12.66
C SER A 70 -3.23 26.85 -13.17
N ASN A 71 -4.43 26.30 -12.93
CA ASN A 71 -4.80 24.95 -13.38
C ASN A 71 -4.74 24.86 -14.92
N VAL A 72 -3.60 24.42 -15.45
CA VAL A 72 -3.35 24.29 -16.88
C VAL A 72 -4.02 23.02 -17.41
N VAL A 73 -4.86 23.16 -18.44
CA VAL A 73 -5.38 22.04 -19.25
C VAL A 73 -4.60 22.05 -20.55
N TRP A 74 -3.87 20.98 -20.84
CA TRP A 74 -3.08 20.87 -22.07
C TRP A 74 -3.92 20.33 -23.23
N PRO A 75 -3.69 20.84 -24.46
CA PRO A 75 -4.22 20.23 -25.67
C PRO A 75 -3.88 18.74 -25.75
N GLN A 76 -4.86 17.89 -26.05
CA GLN A 76 -4.57 16.49 -26.38
C GLN A 76 -3.93 16.42 -27.77
N ILE A 77 -2.69 15.96 -27.84
CA ILE A 77 -1.99 15.71 -29.10
C ILE A 77 -2.02 14.21 -29.34
N PRO A 78 -2.59 13.74 -30.46
CA PRO A 78 -2.53 12.33 -30.83
C PRO A 78 -1.05 11.91 -30.87
N GLU A 79 -0.65 10.95 -30.06
CA GLU A 79 0.72 10.43 -30.11
C GLU A 79 0.94 9.84 -31.50
N ALA A 80 1.90 10.38 -32.25
CA ALA A 80 2.38 9.74 -33.46
C ALA A 80 2.92 8.37 -33.05
N VAL A 81 2.32 7.31 -33.60
CA VAL A 81 2.84 5.94 -33.49
C VAL A 81 4.23 5.97 -34.11
N VAL A 82 5.26 6.06 -33.26
CA VAL A 82 6.64 5.94 -33.69
C VAL A 82 6.84 4.45 -33.98
N ASP A 83 6.62 4.07 -35.25
CA ASP A 83 7.06 2.79 -35.77
C ASP A 83 8.58 2.72 -35.60
N SER A 84 9.03 2.04 -34.54
CA SER A 84 10.40 1.64 -34.36
C SER A 84 10.70 0.45 -35.28
N GLU A 85 10.73 0.69 -36.59
CA GLU A 85 11.34 -0.23 -37.54
C GLU A 85 12.86 -0.15 -37.40
N ASN A 86 13.47 -1.09 -36.66
CA ASN A 86 14.72 -1.77 -37.04
C ASN A 86 15.20 -2.71 -35.93
N THR A 87 14.63 -3.91 -35.86
CA THR A 87 15.39 -5.18 -35.84
C THR A 87 14.44 -6.36 -36.00
N ARG A 88 14.51 -7.02 -37.15
CA ARG A 88 13.85 -8.30 -37.43
C ARG A 88 14.52 -9.41 -36.61
N SER A 89 13.75 -10.11 -35.79
CA SER A 89 13.76 -11.57 -35.73
C SER A 89 12.40 -12.05 -35.23
N ASP A 90 11.84 -13.00 -35.96
CA ASP A 90 10.46 -13.48 -35.89
C ASP A 90 9.97 -13.85 -34.49
N GLN A 91 8.99 -13.11 -33.96
CA GLN A 91 8.01 -13.65 -33.04
C GLN A 91 6.62 -13.10 -33.35
N LYS A 92 5.69 -14.04 -33.55
CA LYS A 92 4.27 -13.82 -33.84
C LYS A 92 3.64 -12.90 -32.79
N THR A 93 3.32 -11.68 -33.18
CA THR A 93 2.47 -10.78 -32.40
C THR A 93 1.02 -11.22 -32.50
N SER A 94 0.55 -11.85 -31.43
CA SER A 94 -0.87 -11.94 -31.11
C SER A 94 -1.23 -10.70 -30.29
N SER A 95 -1.59 -9.61 -30.95
CA SER A 95 -2.02 -8.39 -30.28
C SER A 95 -3.09 -7.68 -31.10
N ALA A 96 -4.36 -8.07 -30.88
CA ALA A 96 -5.53 -7.20 -30.99
C ALA A 96 -6.85 -7.97 -30.71
N SER A 97 -7.01 -8.63 -29.56
CA SER A 97 -8.35 -9.08 -29.12
C SER A 97 -8.58 -9.13 -27.60
N ALA A 98 -7.54 -8.95 -26.76
CA ALA A 98 -7.69 -9.08 -25.30
C ALA A 98 -8.32 -7.86 -24.59
N ILE A 99 -8.27 -6.66 -25.18
CA ILE A 99 -8.63 -5.41 -24.48
C ILE A 99 -10.15 -5.15 -24.43
N THR A 100 -10.93 -5.75 -25.34
CA THR A 100 -12.41 -5.61 -25.35
C THR A 100 -13.14 -6.64 -24.47
N GLY A 101 -12.45 -7.68 -23.99
CA GLY A 101 -13.03 -8.69 -23.09
C GLY A 101 -13.13 -8.24 -21.63
N ILE A 102 -12.11 -7.53 -21.14
CA ILE A 102 -12.01 -7.16 -19.72
C ILE A 102 -12.99 -6.04 -19.36
N LYS A 103 -13.30 -5.12 -20.27
CA LYS A 103 -14.23 -4.01 -20.00
C LYS A 103 -15.69 -4.47 -19.85
N ARG A 104 -16.07 -5.61 -20.43
CA ARG A 104 -17.42 -6.19 -20.33
C ARG A 104 -17.66 -7.03 -19.07
N LEU A 105 -16.61 -7.41 -18.33
CA LEU A 105 -16.74 -8.19 -17.08
C LEU A 105 -17.18 -7.33 -15.88
N PHE A 106 -17.10 -6.00 -15.96
CA PHE A 106 -17.31 -5.10 -14.81
C PHE A 106 -18.49 -4.12 -14.95
N GLU A 107 -19.29 -4.26 -16.02
CA GLU A 107 -20.52 -3.49 -16.27
C GLU A 107 -21.81 -4.22 -15.81
N GLY A 108 -21.69 -5.45 -15.31
CA GLY A 108 -22.79 -6.07 -14.57
C GLY A 108 -23.02 -5.32 -13.27
N GLU A 109 -24.28 -5.03 -12.94
CA GLU A 109 -24.64 -4.60 -11.59
C GLU A 109 -24.30 -5.73 -10.62
N GLU A 110 -23.09 -5.70 -10.04
CA GLU A 110 -22.67 -6.61 -8.98
C GLU A 110 -23.55 -6.36 -7.76
N ASN A 111 -24.65 -7.11 -7.68
CA ASN A 111 -25.54 -7.12 -6.55
C ASN A 111 -25.21 -8.34 -5.67
N LEU A 112 -25.39 -8.18 -4.36
CA LEU A 112 -25.05 -9.21 -3.37
C LEU A 112 -25.77 -10.55 -3.63
N GLU A 113 -26.96 -10.52 -4.21
CA GLU A 113 -27.76 -11.69 -4.56
C GLU A 113 -27.17 -12.49 -5.72
N ALA A 114 -26.42 -11.83 -6.61
CA ALA A 114 -25.72 -12.49 -7.70
C ALA A 114 -24.34 -13.01 -7.28
N TRP A 115 -23.86 -12.63 -6.09
CA TRP A 115 -22.62 -13.14 -5.53
C TRP A 115 -22.80 -14.59 -5.09
N SER A 116 -22.14 -15.52 -5.78
CA SER A 116 -22.11 -16.94 -5.43
C SER A 116 -20.94 -17.26 -4.52
N LEU A 117 -21.19 -18.13 -3.53
CA LEU A 117 -20.14 -18.71 -2.70
C LEU A 117 -19.65 -20.00 -3.34
N ASN A 118 -18.36 -20.10 -3.62
CA ASN A 118 -17.76 -21.36 -4.06
C ASN A 118 -17.71 -22.38 -2.91
N GLU A 119 -17.91 -23.65 -3.24
CA GLU A 119 -17.71 -24.73 -2.27
C GLU A 119 -16.23 -24.81 -1.89
N LEU A 120 -15.96 -24.85 -0.59
CA LEU A 120 -14.60 -25.01 -0.08
C LEU A 120 -14.22 -26.49 -0.07
N SER A 121 -13.13 -26.83 -0.76
CA SER A 121 -12.55 -28.17 -0.73
C SER A 121 -11.49 -28.29 0.38
N GLY A 122 -11.49 -29.41 1.12
CA GLY A 122 -10.47 -29.71 2.12
C GLY A 122 -11.00 -30.34 3.43
N GLN A 123 -10.06 -30.84 4.24
CA GLN A 123 -10.35 -31.44 5.54
C GLN A 123 -9.38 -30.91 6.61
N LEU A 124 -9.64 -29.71 7.09
CA LEU A 124 -8.92 -29.15 8.24
C LEU A 124 -9.57 -29.64 9.53
N LEU A 125 -9.09 -30.75 10.06
CA LEU A 125 -9.61 -31.33 11.31
C LEU A 125 -8.94 -30.68 12.54
N ILE A 126 -9.76 -30.11 13.42
CA ILE A 126 -9.35 -29.62 14.75
C ILE A 126 -10.42 -30.05 15.75
N ASP A 127 -10.02 -30.73 16.83
CA ASP A 127 -10.96 -31.33 17.80
C ASP A 127 -12.03 -32.23 17.13
N ASN A 128 -11.62 -33.07 16.17
CA ASN A 128 -12.50 -33.91 15.34
C ASN A 128 -13.58 -33.15 14.52
N ASN A 129 -13.48 -31.83 14.45
CA ASN A 129 -14.38 -31.00 13.66
C ASN A 129 -13.69 -30.55 12.36
N ASN A 130 -14.42 -30.64 11.24
CA ASN A 130 -13.93 -30.08 9.98
C ASN A 130 -14.16 -28.56 9.96
N ILE A 131 -13.08 -27.81 10.19
CA ILE A 131 -13.06 -26.35 10.20
C ILE A 131 -13.45 -25.77 8.83
N VAL A 132 -13.10 -26.43 7.73
CA VAL A 132 -13.46 -25.99 6.37
C VAL A 132 -14.97 -25.98 6.22
N HIS A 133 -15.65 -27.06 6.63
CA HIS A 133 -17.10 -27.17 6.59
C HIS A 133 -17.78 -26.15 7.50
N GLN A 134 -17.31 -26.01 8.76
CA GLN A 134 -17.86 -25.01 9.70
C GLN A 134 -17.69 -23.58 9.18
N PHE A 135 -16.57 -23.29 8.53
CA PHE A 135 -16.33 -21.98 7.92
C PHE A 135 -17.24 -21.75 6.72
N HIS A 136 -17.43 -22.76 5.86
CA HIS A 136 -18.34 -22.65 4.72
C HIS A 136 -19.79 -22.40 5.16
N GLU A 137 -20.29 -23.12 6.16
CA GLU A 137 -21.61 -22.84 6.75
C GLU A 137 -21.73 -21.40 7.27
N TYR A 138 -20.64 -20.88 7.86
CA TYR A 138 -20.59 -19.51 8.34
C TYR A 138 -20.61 -18.48 7.19
N GLN A 139 -19.97 -18.79 6.05
CA GLN A 139 -20.05 -17.96 4.85
C GLN A 139 -21.49 -17.88 4.35
N ILE A 140 -22.19 -19.02 4.24
CA ILE A 140 -23.60 -19.08 3.82
C ILE A 140 -24.48 -18.22 4.73
N LYS A 141 -24.39 -18.42 6.05
CA LYS A 141 -25.14 -17.63 7.04
C LYS A 141 -24.80 -16.14 6.97
N SER A 142 -23.55 -15.79 6.68
CA SER A 142 -23.11 -14.41 6.52
C SER A 142 -23.68 -13.76 5.25
N HIS A 143 -23.72 -14.51 4.15
CA HIS A 143 -24.30 -14.05 2.88
C HIS A 143 -25.81 -13.80 3.02
N GLU A 144 -26.55 -14.76 3.58
CA GLU A 144 -27.97 -14.62 3.89
C GLU A 144 -28.24 -13.41 4.81
N TYR A 145 -27.39 -13.21 5.82
CA TYR A 145 -27.48 -12.06 6.72
C TYR A 145 -27.40 -10.74 5.95
N PHE A 146 -26.42 -10.56 5.06
CA PHE A 146 -26.28 -9.30 4.33
C PHE A 146 -27.38 -9.13 3.26
N ILE A 147 -27.87 -10.21 2.63
CA ILE A 147 -29.03 -10.16 1.73
C ILE A 147 -30.26 -9.66 2.47
N LYS A 148 -30.50 -10.16 3.69
CA LYS A 148 -31.67 -9.79 4.50
C LYS A 148 -31.57 -8.37 5.06
N HIS A 149 -30.43 -7.98 5.63
CA HIS A 149 -30.32 -6.74 6.40
C HIS A 149 -29.89 -5.54 5.55
N ARG A 150 -29.09 -5.77 4.49
CA ARG A 150 -28.57 -4.73 3.59
C ARG A 150 -27.86 -3.58 4.30
N CYS A 151 -27.19 -3.88 5.39
CA CYS A 151 -26.39 -2.94 6.16
C CYS A 151 -25.18 -3.63 6.77
N ILE A 152 -24.13 -2.86 7.06
CA ILE A 152 -22.93 -3.31 7.76
C ILE A 152 -22.75 -2.47 9.02
N SER A 153 -22.38 -3.12 10.12
CA SER A 153 -21.68 -2.51 11.25
C SER A 153 -20.29 -3.13 11.36
N TRP A 154 -19.23 -2.37 11.06
CA TRP A 154 -17.88 -2.92 10.96
C TRP A 154 -17.44 -3.67 12.23
N LYS A 155 -17.75 -3.13 13.41
CA LYS A 155 -17.50 -3.78 14.71
C LYS A 155 -18.11 -5.18 14.85
N LYS A 156 -19.29 -5.42 14.27
CA LYS A 156 -20.03 -6.70 14.41
C LYS A 156 -19.90 -7.61 13.19
N ASP A 157 -19.58 -7.03 12.04
CA ASP A 157 -19.76 -7.66 10.74
C ASP A 157 -18.45 -7.84 9.97
N LEU A 158 -17.31 -7.35 10.47
CA LEU A 158 -15.99 -7.53 9.82
C LEU A 158 -15.71 -8.99 9.47
N LYS A 159 -15.85 -9.92 10.44
CA LYS A 159 -15.60 -11.35 10.21
C LYS A 159 -16.58 -11.97 9.20
N LYS A 160 -17.84 -11.52 9.19
CA LYS A 160 -18.84 -11.94 8.19
C LYS A 160 -18.44 -11.47 6.79
N LEU A 161 -18.01 -10.22 6.65
CA LEU A 161 -17.54 -9.67 5.37
C LEU A 161 -16.30 -10.39 4.86
N LEU A 162 -15.30 -10.61 5.72
CA LEU A 162 -14.09 -11.35 5.35
C LEU A 162 -14.41 -12.79 4.94
N SER A 163 -15.41 -13.42 5.58
CA SER A 163 -15.85 -14.75 5.17
C SER A 163 -16.39 -14.78 3.74
N LEU A 164 -17.06 -13.72 3.26
CA LEU A 164 -17.51 -13.64 1.86
C LEU A 164 -16.35 -13.50 0.87
N SER A 165 -15.15 -13.18 1.34
CA SER A 165 -13.90 -13.21 0.56
C SER A 165 -13.05 -14.44 0.89
N THR A 166 -13.63 -15.46 1.51
CA THR A 166 -12.97 -16.71 1.93
C THR A 166 -11.77 -16.49 2.85
N ILE A 167 -11.80 -15.43 3.67
CA ILE A 167 -10.75 -15.13 4.66
C ILE A 167 -11.28 -15.40 6.07
N LEU A 168 -10.64 -16.35 6.76
CA LEU A 168 -10.89 -16.64 8.17
C LEU A 168 -9.93 -15.82 9.04
N LEU A 169 -10.45 -14.76 9.66
CA LEU A 169 -9.68 -13.90 10.57
C LEU A 169 -9.61 -14.47 11.99
N ILE A 170 -8.39 -14.68 12.49
CA ILE A 170 -8.07 -15.17 13.83
C ILE A 170 -7.39 -14.03 14.62
N GLU A 171 -8.18 -13.39 15.47
CA GLU A 171 -7.75 -12.42 16.48
C GLU A 171 -8.18 -12.91 17.88
N ASP A 172 -7.58 -12.34 18.93
CA ASP A 172 -7.75 -12.81 20.33
C ASP A 172 -9.18 -12.68 20.87
N ASP A 173 -10.07 -11.96 20.15
CA ASP A 173 -11.44 -11.70 20.59
C ASP A 173 -12.47 -12.66 19.95
N ILE A 174 -13.29 -13.27 20.80
CA ILE A 174 -14.24 -14.35 20.47
C ILE A 174 -15.38 -13.77 19.63
N GLY A 175 -15.41 -14.14 18.34
CA GLY A 175 -16.47 -13.78 17.41
C GLY A 175 -16.39 -14.50 16.07
N SER A 176 -15.56 -15.54 15.99
CA SER A 176 -15.48 -16.46 14.85
C SER A 176 -16.56 -17.55 14.97
N SER A 177 -16.82 -18.26 13.88
CA SER A 177 -17.60 -19.52 13.89
C SER A 177 -16.95 -20.64 14.71
N LEU A 178 -15.76 -20.39 15.26
CA LEU A 178 -14.92 -21.36 15.94
C LEU A 178 -15.00 -21.20 17.46
N THR A 179 -14.87 -22.31 18.16
CA THR A 179 -14.66 -22.30 19.62
C THR A 179 -13.31 -21.67 19.97
N ALA A 180 -13.13 -21.27 21.23
CA ALA A 180 -11.85 -20.76 21.71
C ALA A 180 -10.72 -21.81 21.60
N SER A 181 -11.02 -23.09 21.85
CA SER A 181 -10.08 -24.21 21.65
C SER A 181 -9.62 -24.29 20.20
N GLN A 182 -10.55 -24.34 19.27
CA GLN A 182 -10.25 -24.43 17.84
C GLN A 182 -9.47 -23.20 17.35
N THR A 183 -9.86 -22.00 17.80
CA THR A 183 -9.17 -20.75 17.47
C THR A 183 -7.72 -20.78 17.96
N LYS A 184 -7.48 -21.25 19.19
CA LYS A 184 -6.14 -21.41 19.75
C LYS A 184 -5.31 -22.42 18.96
N GLN A 185 -5.86 -23.60 18.69
CA GLN A 185 -5.15 -24.65 17.95
C GLN A 185 -4.85 -24.25 16.51
N LEU A 186 -5.76 -23.55 15.84
CA LEU A 186 -5.53 -23.03 14.49
C LEU A 186 -4.45 -21.94 14.50
N LYS A 187 -4.49 -21.04 15.49
CA LYS A 187 -3.46 -20.02 15.70
C LYS A 187 -2.10 -20.66 15.94
N GLU A 188 -2.03 -21.68 16.80
CA GLU A 188 -0.81 -22.45 17.08
C GLU A 188 -0.30 -23.19 15.84
N ARG A 189 -1.19 -23.82 15.07
CA ARG A 189 -0.82 -24.49 13.80
C ARG A 189 -0.18 -23.51 12.82
N VAL A 190 -0.81 -22.37 12.57
CA VAL A 190 -0.25 -21.33 11.69
C VAL A 190 1.05 -20.76 12.25
N LYS A 191 1.15 -20.59 13.58
CA LYS A 191 2.36 -20.12 14.25
C LYS A 191 3.48 -21.16 14.29
N ASN A 192 3.20 -22.45 14.33
CA ASN A 192 4.21 -23.51 14.31
C ASN A 192 4.86 -23.65 12.92
N ASN A 193 4.17 -23.22 11.87
CA ASN A 193 4.74 -23.06 10.52
C ASN A 193 5.66 -21.82 10.43
N ILE A 194 5.72 -21.01 11.49
CA ILE A 194 6.71 -19.94 11.66
C ILE A 194 7.75 -20.47 12.65
N ASP A 195 9.01 -20.55 12.24
CA ASP A 195 10.11 -20.71 13.19
C ASP A 195 10.18 -19.45 14.08
N ALA A 196 9.44 -19.47 15.19
CA ALA A 196 9.42 -18.40 16.17
C ALA A 196 10.84 -18.26 16.73
N ALA A 197 11.55 -17.25 16.23
CA ALA A 197 12.96 -17.11 16.46
C ALA A 197 13.20 -16.08 17.55
N LYS A 198 14.05 -16.43 18.51
CA LYS A 198 14.53 -15.47 19.50
C LYS A 198 15.67 -14.66 18.91
N PHE A 199 15.65 -13.35 19.14
CA PHE A 199 16.76 -12.50 18.81
C PHE A 199 17.98 -12.93 19.63
N PRO A 200 19.20 -12.96 19.06
CA PRO A 200 20.39 -13.42 19.79
C PRO A 200 20.61 -12.64 21.09
N GLU A 201 20.62 -13.34 22.22
CA GLU A 201 20.61 -12.71 23.55
C GLU A 201 21.89 -11.89 23.81
N GLU A 202 23.04 -12.34 23.32
CA GLU A 202 24.32 -11.62 23.45
C GLU A 202 24.24 -10.23 22.79
N ILE A 203 23.71 -10.17 21.57
CA ILE A 203 23.50 -8.92 20.82
C ILE A 203 22.45 -8.07 21.52
N LYS A 204 21.37 -8.69 22.02
CA LYS A 204 20.30 -8.00 22.77
C LYS A 204 20.86 -7.26 23.97
N LEU A 205 21.70 -7.92 24.77
CA LEU A 205 22.34 -7.32 25.94
C LEU A 205 23.26 -6.16 25.57
N GLU A 206 24.04 -6.29 24.50
CA GLU A 206 24.89 -5.20 24.00
C GLU A 206 24.04 -4.00 23.55
N VAL A 207 22.97 -4.23 22.79
CA VAL A 207 22.03 -3.18 22.36
C VAL A 207 21.37 -2.50 23.56
N ILE A 208 20.93 -3.24 24.58
CA ILE A 208 20.38 -2.65 25.82
C ILE A 208 21.38 -1.68 26.46
N GLN A 209 22.66 -2.04 26.53
CA GLN A 209 23.70 -1.16 27.10
C GLN A 209 23.87 0.11 26.26
N VAL A 210 23.84 -0.01 24.93
CA VAL A 210 23.91 1.15 24.02
C VAL A 210 22.70 2.07 24.18
N LEU A 211 21.50 1.51 24.28
CA LEU A 211 20.26 2.29 24.43
C LEU A 211 20.19 2.99 25.80
N LYS A 212 20.71 2.37 26.87
CA LYS A 212 20.83 3.04 28.18
C LYS A 212 21.79 4.23 28.10
N ALA A 213 22.98 4.05 27.54
CA ALA A 213 23.94 5.14 27.36
C ALA A 213 23.38 6.28 26.50
N PHE A 214 22.54 5.96 25.51
CA PHE A 214 21.86 6.96 24.69
C PHE A 214 20.88 7.83 25.51
N GLN A 215 20.26 7.30 26.55
CA GLN A 215 19.35 8.06 27.41
C GLN A 215 20.06 9.06 28.32
N ASP A 216 21.24 8.72 28.82
CA ASP A 216 21.92 9.45 29.91
C ASP A 216 22.70 10.71 29.48
N ASP A 217 23.00 10.85 28.19
CA ASP A 217 23.83 11.95 27.68
C ASP A 217 22.99 13.27 27.57
N ASP A 218 23.58 14.43 27.29
CA ASP A 218 22.82 15.71 27.17
C ASP A 218 22.87 16.31 25.76
N ASP A 219 23.76 15.82 24.89
CA ASP A 219 23.94 16.32 23.51
C ASP A 219 23.26 15.40 22.47
N ASP A 220 22.13 15.85 21.93
CA ASP A 220 21.25 15.08 21.02
C ASP A 220 21.98 14.59 19.74
N ASP A 221 22.89 15.38 19.16
CA ASP A 221 23.56 15.02 17.91
C ASP A 221 24.67 13.99 18.14
N LEU A 222 25.54 14.22 19.15
CA LEU A 222 26.65 13.32 19.45
C LEU A 222 26.16 11.93 19.90
N LYS A 223 25.04 11.87 20.63
CA LYS A 223 24.37 10.62 21.01
C LYS A 223 23.97 9.76 19.83
N ILE A 224 23.29 10.35 18.85
CA ILE A 224 22.78 9.62 17.69
C ILE A 224 23.95 9.05 16.89
N TRP A 225 25.02 9.82 16.69
CA TRP A 225 26.24 9.35 16.05
C TRP A 225 26.93 8.21 16.80
N SER A 226 27.03 8.31 18.12
CA SER A 226 27.59 7.26 18.98
C SER A 226 26.78 5.97 18.89
N LEU A 227 25.44 6.06 18.96
CA LEU A 227 24.53 4.94 18.78
C LEU A 227 24.68 4.32 17.39
N MET A 228 24.67 5.14 16.33
CA MET A 228 24.84 4.68 14.95
C MET A 228 26.13 3.89 14.77
N LYS A 229 27.24 4.41 15.30
CA LYS A 229 28.54 3.76 15.22
C LYS A 229 28.52 2.39 15.88
N LYS A 230 28.05 2.30 17.13
CA LYS A 230 27.98 1.02 17.86
C LYS A 230 27.04 0.02 17.19
N MET A 231 25.88 0.47 16.70
CA MET A 231 24.94 -0.39 15.97
C MET A 231 25.53 -0.89 14.65
N THR A 232 26.30 -0.05 13.95
CA THR A 232 27.00 -0.43 12.71
C THR A 232 28.12 -1.43 12.98
N ASP A 233 28.90 -1.23 14.05
CA ASP A 233 29.94 -2.17 14.46
C ASP A 233 29.35 -3.54 14.82
N MET A 234 28.22 -3.57 15.53
CA MET A 234 27.47 -4.81 15.80
C MET A 234 26.92 -5.45 14.52
N ALA A 235 26.42 -4.65 13.59
CA ALA A 235 25.91 -5.13 12.31
C ALA A 235 27.03 -5.80 11.48
N GLU A 236 28.22 -5.19 11.40
CA GLU A 236 29.35 -5.78 10.66
C GLU A 236 29.81 -7.12 11.27
N LYS A 237 29.84 -7.23 12.60
CA LYS A 237 30.15 -8.48 13.30
C LYS A 237 29.13 -9.60 13.02
N ASN A 238 27.88 -9.24 12.70
CA ASN A 238 26.76 -10.17 12.53
C ASN A 238 26.19 -10.16 11.11
N LYS A 239 27.00 -9.82 10.10
CA LYS A 239 26.54 -9.62 8.72
C LYS A 239 25.91 -10.82 8.03
N GLU A 240 26.18 -12.02 8.53
CA GLU A 240 25.60 -13.26 8.01
C GLU A 240 24.11 -13.42 8.39
N ASP A 241 23.68 -12.81 9.50
CA ASP A 241 22.28 -12.84 9.93
C ASP A 241 21.56 -11.56 9.48
N LEU A 242 20.98 -11.64 8.28
CA LEU A 242 20.19 -10.55 7.70
C LEU A 242 19.07 -10.07 8.65
N ALA A 243 18.46 -10.95 9.45
CA ALA A 243 17.39 -10.53 10.35
C ALA A 243 17.93 -9.69 11.52
N VAL A 244 19.12 -10.01 12.04
CA VAL A 244 19.82 -9.13 13.00
C VAL A 244 20.09 -7.77 12.36
N LEU A 245 20.61 -7.75 11.14
CA LEU A 245 20.90 -6.49 10.43
C LEU A 245 19.66 -5.60 10.30
N GLN A 246 18.50 -6.17 9.98
CA GLN A 246 17.28 -5.38 9.83
C GLN A 246 16.77 -4.83 11.15
N VAL A 247 16.89 -5.58 12.25
CA VAL A 247 16.55 -5.07 13.59
C VAL A 247 17.46 -3.90 13.95
N LEU A 248 18.79 -4.03 13.77
CA LEU A 248 19.74 -2.96 14.07
C LEU A 248 19.51 -1.71 13.20
N LYS A 249 19.25 -1.87 11.90
CA LYS A 249 18.90 -0.76 10.99
C LYS A 249 17.60 -0.07 11.38
N THR A 250 16.63 -0.83 11.88
CA THR A 250 15.36 -0.30 12.38
C THR A 250 15.61 0.60 13.59
N ILE A 251 16.44 0.16 14.54
CA ILE A 251 16.81 0.96 15.71
C ILE A 251 17.47 2.26 15.28
N ILE A 252 18.47 2.20 14.38
CA ILE A 252 19.15 3.39 13.85
C ILE A 252 18.13 4.35 13.22
N SER A 253 17.26 3.84 12.35
CA SER A 253 16.31 4.68 11.61
C SER A 253 15.29 5.36 12.52
N VAL A 254 14.84 4.66 13.57
CA VAL A 254 13.92 5.22 14.56
C VAL A 254 14.60 6.29 15.40
N ALA A 255 15.89 6.12 15.76
CA ALA A 255 16.62 7.06 16.60
C ALA A 255 16.63 8.49 16.03
N PHE A 256 16.72 8.64 14.70
CA PHE A 256 16.68 9.94 14.01
C PHE A 256 15.33 10.64 14.07
N GLU A 257 14.26 9.91 14.38
CA GLU A 257 12.88 10.39 14.29
C GLU A 257 12.30 10.67 15.68
N LEU A 258 13.03 10.32 16.75
CA LEU A 258 12.57 10.46 18.13
C LEU A 258 12.39 11.93 18.52
N ASN A 259 11.26 12.22 19.17
CA ASN A 259 11.04 13.52 19.77
C ASN A 259 11.55 13.56 21.22
N LYS A 260 12.05 14.73 21.65
CA LYS A 260 12.38 14.97 23.07
C LYS A 260 11.15 14.89 23.98
N TYR A 261 10.00 15.36 23.48
CA TYR A 261 8.74 15.42 24.23
C TYR A 261 7.62 14.74 23.46
N ASP A 262 6.68 14.14 24.19
CA ASP A 262 5.47 13.62 23.56
C ASP A 262 4.54 14.80 23.19
N LYS A 263 4.36 15.00 21.90
CA LYS A 263 3.47 16.02 21.34
C LYS A 263 2.38 15.33 20.53
N VAL A 264 1.22 15.99 20.40
CA VAL A 264 0.16 15.53 19.50
C VAL A 264 0.70 15.51 18.07
N LYS A 265 0.65 14.33 17.43
CA LYS A 265 1.22 14.08 16.11
C LYS A 265 0.10 14.04 15.08
N SER A 266 0.33 14.63 13.91
CA SER A 266 -0.58 14.43 12.77
C SER A 266 -0.45 12.99 12.25
N GLU A 267 -1.48 12.49 11.58
CA GLU A 267 -1.45 11.16 10.94
C GLU A 267 -0.26 11.02 9.98
N MET A 268 -0.02 12.06 9.17
CA MET A 268 1.12 12.11 8.26
C MET A 268 2.46 12.06 9.01
N HIS A 269 2.59 12.78 10.12
CA HIS A 269 3.83 12.74 10.91
C HIS A 269 4.04 11.35 11.53
N VAL A 270 3.00 10.72 12.07
CA VAL A 270 3.08 9.35 12.60
C VAL A 270 3.52 8.37 11.52
N SER A 271 2.87 8.41 10.36
CA SER A 271 3.14 7.46 9.27
C SER A 271 4.51 7.66 8.65
N THR A 272 4.95 8.90 8.38
CA THR A 272 6.22 9.16 7.69
C THR A 272 7.43 9.11 8.60
N ALA A 273 7.35 9.70 9.80
CA ALA A 273 8.51 9.78 10.70
C ALA A 273 8.70 8.47 11.46
N PHE A 274 7.64 7.91 12.04
CA PHE A 274 7.79 6.76 12.94
C PHE A 274 7.54 5.44 12.22
N ILE A 275 6.34 5.26 11.65
CA ILE A 275 5.97 3.93 11.16
C ILE A 275 6.74 3.55 9.89
N HIS A 276 6.93 4.47 8.94
CA HIS A 276 7.74 4.20 7.75
C HIS A 276 9.19 3.89 8.11
N ALA A 277 9.84 4.68 8.98
CA ALA A 277 11.21 4.43 9.42
C ALA A 277 11.34 3.06 10.12
N PHE A 278 10.33 2.70 10.90
CA PHE A 278 10.27 1.41 11.60
C PHE A 278 10.10 0.22 10.64
N ILE A 279 9.10 0.29 9.76
CA ILE A 279 8.70 -0.82 8.88
C ILE A 279 9.68 -1.01 7.72
N LYS A 280 10.19 0.08 7.13
CA LYS A 280 11.00 0.04 5.92
C LYS A 280 12.16 -0.94 6.03
N ASN A 281 12.89 -0.94 7.14
CA ASN A 281 14.06 -1.80 7.30
C ASN A 281 13.65 -3.27 7.51
N ILE A 282 12.59 -3.55 8.25
CA ILE A 282 12.10 -4.93 8.42
C ILE A 282 11.73 -5.56 7.07
N PHE A 283 11.12 -4.78 6.17
CA PHE A 283 10.62 -5.29 4.88
C PHE A 283 11.57 -5.09 3.69
N LYS A 284 12.51 -4.14 3.76
CA LYS A 284 13.50 -3.89 2.70
C LYS A 284 14.74 -4.73 2.93
N LEU A 285 14.66 -6.00 2.51
CA LEU A 285 15.75 -6.97 2.70
C LEU A 285 17.02 -6.56 1.94
N ASP A 286 16.88 -6.03 0.73
CA ASP A 286 17.98 -5.64 -0.15
C ASP A 286 17.55 -4.54 -1.15
N ALA A 287 18.37 -4.29 -2.17
CA ALA A 287 18.11 -3.30 -3.20
C ALA A 287 16.96 -3.67 -4.16
N THR A 288 16.57 -4.96 -4.24
CA THR A 288 15.42 -5.42 -5.03
C THR A 288 14.09 -5.15 -4.32
N HIS A 289 14.14 -4.78 -3.05
CA HIS A 289 12.94 -4.45 -2.27
C HIS A 289 12.67 -2.95 -2.25
N SER A 290 11.39 -2.65 -2.42
CA SER A 290 10.83 -1.33 -2.59
C SER A 290 9.71 -1.16 -1.57
N ALA A 291 10.03 -0.59 -0.41
CA ALA A 291 9.07 -0.31 0.65
C ALA A 291 8.65 1.16 0.58
N HIS A 292 7.42 1.39 0.14
CA HIS A 292 6.93 2.73 -0.21
C HIS A 292 5.66 3.07 0.55
N TRP A 293 5.67 4.25 1.18
CA TRP A 293 4.44 4.91 1.58
C TRP A 293 3.75 5.43 0.32
N GLN A 294 2.50 5.04 0.09
CA GLN A 294 1.76 5.52 -1.06
C GLN A 294 1.23 6.93 -0.73
N VAL A 295 2.03 7.96 -0.99
CA VAL A 295 1.58 9.37 -0.96
C VAL A 295 0.45 9.52 -1.96
N TYR A 296 -0.60 10.29 -1.64
CA TYR A 296 -1.72 10.62 -2.54
C TYR A 296 -1.23 11.23 -3.86
N CYS A 297 -0.76 10.40 -4.79
CA CYS A 297 -0.76 10.73 -6.20
C CYS A 297 -2.22 10.63 -6.60
N THR A 298 -2.93 11.75 -6.51
CA THR A 298 -4.23 11.92 -7.18
C THR A 298 -4.14 11.33 -8.57
N LEU A 299 -5.19 10.62 -9.01
CA LEU A 299 -5.38 10.04 -10.36
C LEU A 299 -4.80 10.88 -11.52
N LYS A 300 -4.73 12.20 -11.34
CA LYS A 300 -4.09 13.15 -12.24
C LYS A 300 -2.61 12.84 -12.57
N GLN A 301 -1.78 12.41 -11.61
CA GLN A 301 -0.36 12.10 -11.84
C GLN A 301 -0.13 10.75 -12.53
N LEU A 302 -1.03 9.78 -12.32
CA LEU A 302 -0.98 8.46 -12.94
C LEU A 302 -1.40 8.51 -14.42
N GLN A 303 -2.30 9.42 -14.79
CA GLN A 303 -2.62 9.70 -16.20
C GLN A 303 -1.51 10.46 -16.93
N GLU A 304 -0.65 11.18 -16.21
CA GLU A 304 0.33 12.10 -16.80
C GLU A 304 1.73 11.49 -17.03
N THR A 305 2.05 10.35 -16.42
CA THR A 305 3.42 9.81 -16.43
C THR A 305 3.61 8.54 -17.26
N ASN A 306 2.56 7.87 -17.76
CA ASN A 306 2.65 6.53 -18.38
C ASN A 306 3.42 5.47 -17.55
N ILE A 307 3.83 5.81 -16.32
CA ILE A 307 4.31 4.89 -15.32
C ILE A 307 3.05 4.30 -14.70
N PHE A 308 2.47 3.34 -15.42
CA PHE A 308 1.50 2.43 -14.88
C PHE A 308 2.21 1.64 -13.78
N TYR A 309 2.26 2.18 -12.56
CA TYR A 309 2.26 1.30 -11.39
C TYR A 309 1.11 0.33 -11.63
N SER A 310 1.38 -0.97 -11.58
CA SER A 310 0.50 -2.10 -11.86
C SER A 310 -0.72 -2.19 -10.92
N SER A 311 -1.42 -1.07 -10.74
CA SER A 311 -2.63 -0.88 -9.98
C SER A 311 -3.89 -1.23 -10.78
N ASN A 312 -3.76 -1.39 -12.11
CA ASN A 312 -4.86 -1.84 -12.97
C ASN A 312 -5.32 -3.28 -12.70
N VAL A 313 -4.60 -4.06 -11.87
CA VAL A 313 -4.98 -5.44 -11.58
C VAL A 313 -5.97 -5.54 -10.40
N LEU A 314 -6.28 -4.45 -9.70
CA LEU A 314 -7.32 -4.41 -8.66
C LEU A 314 -8.62 -3.82 -9.21
N GLY A 315 -9.15 -4.37 -10.32
CA GLY A 315 -10.40 -3.93 -10.95
C GLY A 315 -11.59 -3.80 -9.98
N ASN A 316 -11.58 -4.56 -8.87
CA ASN A 316 -12.61 -4.53 -7.84
C ASN A 316 -12.47 -3.39 -6.82
N PHE A 317 -11.38 -2.62 -6.84
CA PHE A 317 -11.08 -1.56 -5.87
C PHE A 317 -10.80 -0.21 -6.55
N SER A 318 -11.49 0.09 -7.66
CA SER A 318 -11.37 1.37 -8.35
C SER A 318 -11.49 2.54 -7.36
N ASN A 319 -10.39 3.25 -7.10
CA ASN A 319 -10.21 4.36 -6.15
C ASN A 319 -9.76 4.04 -4.72
N THR A 320 -9.51 2.78 -4.33
CA THR A 320 -8.94 2.48 -3.01
C THR A 320 -7.56 1.87 -3.15
N ARG A 321 -6.60 2.40 -2.40
CA ARG A 321 -5.20 1.98 -2.41
C ARG A 321 -4.71 1.84 -0.97
N PRO A 322 -3.88 0.84 -0.68
CA PRO A 322 -3.30 0.72 0.66
C PRO A 322 -2.39 1.92 0.94
N ASP A 323 -2.33 2.36 2.19
CA ASP A 323 -1.41 3.44 2.56
C ASP A 323 0.07 3.02 2.43
N TYR A 324 0.37 1.73 2.57
CA TYR A 324 1.72 1.16 2.44
C TYR A 324 1.76 -0.06 1.53
N LYS A 325 2.85 -0.16 0.77
CA LYS A 325 3.12 -1.32 -0.08
C LYS A 325 4.60 -1.67 -0.04
N VAL A 326 4.90 -2.96 0.04
CA VAL A 326 6.25 -3.48 -0.14
C VAL A 326 6.27 -4.33 -1.39
N GLU A 327 7.13 -3.96 -2.32
CA GLU A 327 7.34 -4.67 -3.58
C GLU A 327 8.73 -5.31 -3.62
N LYS A 328 8.81 -6.48 -4.26
CA LYS A 328 10.08 -7.10 -4.65
C LYS A 328 10.16 -7.09 -6.16
N SER A 329 11.18 -6.44 -6.71
CA SER A 329 11.50 -6.49 -8.13
C SER A 329 12.02 -7.87 -8.50
N LEU A 330 11.38 -8.50 -9.49
CA LEU A 330 11.85 -9.75 -10.09
C LEU A 330 12.71 -9.48 -11.32
N SER A 331 12.39 -8.40 -12.03
CA SER A 331 13.15 -7.88 -13.17
C SER A 331 13.09 -6.35 -13.21
N SER A 332 13.59 -5.74 -14.29
CA SER A 332 13.50 -4.29 -14.50
C SER A 332 12.06 -3.78 -14.71
N ILE A 333 11.14 -4.66 -15.09
CA ILE A 333 9.75 -4.32 -15.44
C ILE A 333 8.72 -5.05 -14.56
N GLU A 334 9.11 -6.14 -13.90
CA GLU A 334 8.22 -6.94 -13.08
C GLU A 334 8.53 -6.78 -11.59
N SER A 335 7.45 -6.62 -10.81
CA SER A 335 7.51 -6.64 -9.37
C SER A 335 6.30 -7.35 -8.80
N ILE A 336 6.49 -7.99 -7.66
CA ILE A 336 5.42 -8.58 -6.88
C ILE A 336 5.24 -7.83 -5.59
N THR A 337 4.04 -7.92 -5.02
CA THR A 337 3.76 -7.33 -3.71
C THR A 337 3.92 -8.38 -2.63
N VAL A 338 4.76 -8.08 -1.64
CA VAL A 338 5.09 -9.02 -0.54
C VAL A 338 4.53 -8.57 0.81
N ALA A 339 4.09 -7.31 0.93
CA ALA A 339 3.33 -6.85 2.07
C ALA A 339 2.48 -5.60 1.77
N TYR A 340 1.42 -5.43 2.56
CA TYR A 340 0.57 -4.24 2.59
C TYR A 340 0.44 -3.67 4.00
N GLY A 341 0.15 -2.38 4.10
CA GLY A 341 -0.27 -1.81 5.36
C GLY A 341 -1.18 -0.59 5.25
N GLU A 342 -1.87 -0.31 6.36
CA GLU A 342 -2.74 0.85 6.54
C GLU A 342 -2.37 1.56 7.86
N PHE A 343 -2.58 2.88 7.91
CA PHE A 343 -2.31 3.68 9.11
C PHE A 343 -3.52 4.48 9.53
N LYS A 344 -3.67 4.63 10.83
CA LYS A 344 -4.70 5.48 11.43
C LYS A 344 -4.16 6.26 12.63
N PRO A 345 -4.59 7.51 12.84
CA PRO A 345 -4.22 8.26 14.02
C PRO A 345 -4.92 7.71 15.27
N LEU A 346 -4.41 8.05 16.46
CA LEU A 346 -4.97 7.58 17.74
C LEU A 346 -6.47 7.82 17.89
N LYS A 347 -6.96 8.96 17.39
CA LYS A 347 -8.38 9.35 17.45
C LYS A 347 -9.31 8.36 16.75
N ALA A 348 -8.78 7.53 15.85
CA ALA A 348 -9.54 6.54 15.09
C ALA A 348 -9.54 5.15 15.75
N TYR A 349 -8.90 4.94 16.92
CA TYR A 349 -8.72 3.61 17.51
C TYR A 349 -10.00 2.77 17.65
N ASP A 350 -11.11 3.41 18.05
CA ASP A 350 -12.42 2.75 18.18
C ASP A 350 -13.40 3.10 17.04
N SER A 351 -12.86 3.55 15.90
CA SER A 351 -13.65 3.90 14.73
C SER A 351 -13.87 2.70 13.81
N ASP A 352 -14.99 2.74 13.10
CA ASP A 352 -15.28 1.81 12.00
C ASP A 352 -14.19 1.87 10.90
N ASP A 353 -13.46 2.97 10.77
CA ASP A 353 -12.41 3.16 9.77
C ASP A 353 -11.22 2.20 9.99
N VAL A 354 -10.86 1.92 11.25
CA VAL A 354 -9.78 0.97 11.56
C VAL A 354 -10.14 -0.45 11.15
N LEU A 355 -11.40 -0.85 11.34
CA LEU A 355 -11.89 -2.17 10.95
C LEU A 355 -12.11 -2.28 9.44
N GLN A 356 -12.52 -1.19 8.81
CA GLN A 356 -12.56 -1.08 7.35
C GLN A 356 -11.18 -1.28 6.74
N ASP A 357 -10.15 -0.67 7.31
CA ASP A 357 -8.78 -0.85 6.83
C ASP A 357 -8.27 -2.26 7.07
N LEU A 358 -8.61 -2.89 8.20
CA LEU A 358 -8.32 -4.30 8.42
C LEU A 358 -8.94 -5.17 7.33
N TYR A 359 -10.21 -4.94 6.96
CA TYR A 359 -10.83 -5.62 5.82
C TYR A 359 -10.05 -5.41 4.51
N ARG A 360 -9.68 -4.15 4.22
CA ARG A 360 -8.97 -3.81 2.98
C ARG A 360 -7.62 -4.49 2.89
N ILE A 361 -6.79 -4.44 3.94
CA ILE A 361 -5.49 -5.14 3.92
C ILE A 361 -5.65 -6.65 3.82
N SER A 362 -6.67 -7.25 4.44
CA SER A 362 -6.93 -8.68 4.32
C SER A 362 -7.18 -9.08 2.87
N VAL A 363 -8.05 -8.32 2.18
CA VAL A 363 -8.40 -8.60 0.80
C VAL A 363 -7.24 -8.29 -0.14
N PHE A 364 -6.54 -7.16 0.03
CA PHE A 364 -5.33 -6.86 -0.74
C PHE A 364 -4.27 -7.95 -0.58
N SER A 365 -4.03 -8.40 0.65
CA SER A 365 -3.12 -9.50 0.93
C SER A 365 -3.53 -10.78 0.21
N LYS A 366 -4.81 -11.17 0.22
CA LYS A 366 -5.28 -12.36 -0.51
C LYS A 366 -5.00 -12.23 -2.00
N ILE A 367 -5.36 -11.10 -2.60
CA ILE A 367 -5.16 -10.85 -4.03
C ILE A 367 -3.69 -10.92 -4.42
N ALA A 368 -2.80 -10.23 -3.67
CA ALA A 368 -1.37 -10.26 -3.95
C ALA A 368 -0.78 -11.65 -3.74
N LYS A 369 -1.19 -12.35 -2.68
CA LYS A 369 -0.76 -13.72 -2.38
C LYS A 369 -1.08 -14.66 -3.55
N VAL A 370 -2.32 -14.66 -4.04
CA VAL A 370 -2.73 -15.54 -5.15
C VAL A 370 -1.99 -15.18 -6.44
N LYS A 371 -1.96 -13.90 -6.82
CA LYS A 371 -1.31 -13.46 -8.06
C LYS A 371 0.19 -13.70 -8.09
N ALA A 372 0.85 -13.52 -6.95
CA ALA A 372 2.29 -13.76 -6.86
C ALA A 372 2.62 -15.23 -6.51
N GLY A 373 1.63 -16.12 -6.46
CA GLY A 373 1.83 -17.53 -6.13
C GLY A 373 2.44 -17.76 -4.74
N LEU A 374 2.22 -16.84 -3.79
CA LEU A 374 2.85 -16.89 -2.48
C LEU A 374 2.12 -17.88 -1.56
N GLU A 375 2.88 -18.70 -0.83
CA GLU A 375 2.33 -19.54 0.23
C GLU A 375 1.75 -18.68 1.37
N LYS A 376 2.45 -17.61 1.72
CA LYS A 376 2.09 -16.68 2.79
C LYS A 376 2.46 -15.24 2.43
N ILE A 377 1.73 -14.30 2.99
CA ILE A 377 1.99 -12.86 2.85
C ILE A 377 1.83 -12.16 4.19
N LEU A 378 2.64 -11.12 4.42
CA LEU A 378 2.53 -10.28 5.60
C LEU A 378 1.64 -9.06 5.32
N SER A 379 0.96 -8.59 6.35
CA SER A 379 0.34 -7.28 6.35
C SER A 379 0.38 -6.66 7.72
N PHE A 380 0.18 -5.36 7.80
CA PHE A 380 0.10 -4.69 9.07
C PHE A 380 -0.95 -3.58 9.05
N ARG A 381 -1.50 -3.28 10.22
CA ARG A 381 -2.16 -1.99 10.43
C ARG A 381 -1.47 -1.29 11.57
N SER A 382 -1.49 0.03 11.55
CA SER A 382 -1.08 0.83 12.70
C SER A 382 -2.23 1.69 13.19
N VAL A 383 -2.30 1.83 14.51
CA VAL A 383 -3.08 2.88 15.14
C VAL A 383 -2.15 3.65 16.05
N ASP A 384 -1.91 4.91 15.69
CA ASP A 384 -0.87 5.73 16.31
C ASP A 384 0.50 5.03 16.24
N SER A 385 1.20 4.90 17.36
CA SER A 385 2.50 4.25 17.46
C SER A 385 2.42 2.72 17.58
N ARG A 386 1.23 2.12 17.62
CA ARG A 386 1.08 0.66 17.74
C ARG A 386 0.87 0.01 16.39
N ILE A 387 1.66 -1.00 16.08
CA ILE A 387 1.58 -1.80 14.86
C ILE A 387 1.11 -3.21 15.19
N PHE A 388 0.10 -3.66 14.45
CA PHE A 388 -0.46 -4.99 14.52
C PHE A 388 -0.07 -5.73 13.24
N PHE A 389 0.76 -6.76 13.38
CA PHE A 389 1.23 -7.57 12.26
C PHE A 389 0.35 -8.79 12.07
N TYR A 390 0.02 -9.08 10.82
CA TYR A 390 -0.79 -10.19 10.39
C TYR A 390 -0.04 -11.02 9.36
N MET A 391 -0.36 -12.30 9.32
CA MET A 391 0.04 -13.19 8.24
C MET A 391 -1.20 -13.86 7.67
N LEU A 392 -1.29 -13.86 6.34
CA LEU A 392 -2.28 -14.62 5.60
C LEU A 392 -1.59 -15.82 4.96
N THR A 393 -2.11 -17.02 5.22
CA THR A 393 -1.65 -18.29 4.63
C THR A 393 -2.85 -19.13 4.21
N ARG A 394 -2.66 -20.18 3.39
CA ARG A 394 -3.72 -21.12 3.01
C ARG A 394 -3.58 -22.45 3.75
N GLU A 395 -4.59 -22.80 4.53
CA GLU A 395 -4.68 -24.07 5.26
C GLU A 395 -5.80 -24.93 4.67
N GLN A 396 -5.44 -26.01 3.96
CA GLN A 396 -6.40 -27.02 3.45
C GLN A 396 -7.64 -26.38 2.76
N GLY A 397 -7.39 -25.40 1.88
CA GLY A 397 -8.43 -24.73 1.10
C GLY A 397 -8.96 -23.41 1.68
N VAL A 398 -8.65 -23.07 2.94
CA VAL A 398 -9.10 -21.84 3.59
C VAL A 398 -7.96 -20.84 3.72
N ASP A 399 -8.15 -19.60 3.30
CA ASP A 399 -7.18 -18.53 3.60
C ASP A 399 -7.39 -18.06 5.05
N VAL A 400 -6.39 -18.30 5.90
CA VAL A 400 -6.40 -17.99 7.33
C VAL A 400 -5.51 -16.79 7.59
N MET A 401 -6.10 -15.72 8.15
CA MET A 401 -5.38 -14.52 8.55
C MET A 401 -5.21 -14.48 10.06
N VAL A 402 -3.97 -14.47 10.54
CA VAL A 402 -3.66 -14.55 11.97
C VAL A 402 -2.89 -13.31 12.41
N LYS A 403 -3.32 -12.66 13.51
CA LYS A 403 -2.49 -11.65 14.20
C LYS A 403 -1.27 -12.33 14.81
N LEU A 404 -0.08 -11.97 14.33
CA LEU A 404 1.19 -12.52 14.80
C LEU A 404 1.67 -11.80 16.06
N PHE A 405 1.88 -10.49 15.92
CA PHE A 405 2.54 -9.63 16.89
C PHE A 405 1.84 -8.27 17.01
N GLU A 406 1.98 -7.65 18.17
CA GLU A 406 1.68 -6.25 18.40
C GLU A 406 2.96 -5.59 18.92
N VAL A 407 3.34 -4.47 18.31
CA VAL A 407 4.60 -3.78 18.59
C VAL A 407 4.30 -2.30 18.81
N ALA A 408 4.85 -1.74 19.88
CA ALA A 408 4.81 -0.30 20.13
C ALA A 408 6.09 0.34 19.57
N VAL A 409 5.93 1.29 18.66
CA VAL A 409 7.03 2.09 18.12
C VAL A 409 7.32 3.23 19.08
N PRO A 410 8.56 3.36 19.58
CA PRO A 410 8.91 4.48 20.42
C PRO A 410 8.86 5.77 19.61
N THR A 411 8.20 6.79 20.16
CA THR A 411 8.13 8.12 19.52
C THR A 411 8.92 9.19 20.28
N THR A 412 9.51 8.82 21.42
CA THR A 412 10.32 9.72 22.24
C THR A 412 11.61 9.07 22.72
N THR A 413 12.62 9.90 23.01
CA THR A 413 13.90 9.47 23.59
C THR A 413 13.71 8.67 24.88
N SER A 414 12.79 9.11 25.75
CA SER A 414 12.48 8.41 27.01
C SER A 414 11.95 6.99 26.79
N SER A 415 11.09 6.81 25.78
CA SER A 415 10.49 5.52 25.44
C SER A 415 11.39 4.59 24.61
N PHE A 416 12.53 5.08 24.12
CA PHE A 416 13.28 4.39 23.07
C PHE A 416 13.79 3.01 23.50
N HIS A 417 14.25 2.88 24.75
CA HIS A 417 14.73 1.62 25.31
C HIS A 417 13.69 0.48 25.30
N HIS A 418 12.38 0.79 25.30
CA HIS A 418 11.31 -0.21 25.24
C HIS A 418 11.24 -0.95 23.89
N ILE A 419 11.93 -0.47 22.85
CA ILE A 419 12.01 -1.17 21.56
C ILE A 419 12.58 -2.60 21.70
N VAL A 420 13.41 -2.83 22.73
CA VAL A 420 14.01 -4.13 23.05
C VAL A 420 12.95 -5.20 23.33
N ASP A 421 11.80 -4.82 23.89
CA ASP A 421 10.69 -5.73 24.18
C ASP A 421 10.10 -6.32 22.88
N SER A 422 10.38 -5.69 21.74
CA SER A 422 9.89 -6.10 20.43
C SER A 422 10.94 -6.85 19.58
N PHE A 423 12.16 -7.08 20.07
CA PHE A 423 13.23 -7.64 19.25
C PHE A 423 12.93 -9.04 18.71
N ASP A 424 12.37 -9.93 19.54
CA ASP A 424 12.00 -11.28 19.10
C ASP A 424 10.93 -11.23 18.00
N ALA A 425 9.98 -10.30 18.12
CA ALA A 425 8.95 -10.09 17.10
C ALA A 425 9.56 -9.55 15.80
N LEU A 426 10.41 -8.52 15.86
CA LEU A 426 11.05 -7.93 14.68
C LEU A 426 11.98 -8.91 13.97
N TYR A 427 12.74 -9.69 14.74
CA TYR A 427 13.61 -10.73 14.24
C TYR A 427 12.82 -11.83 13.52
N THR A 428 11.74 -12.31 14.15
CA THR A 428 10.85 -13.30 13.54
C THR A 428 10.19 -12.74 12.28
N LEU A 429 9.69 -11.50 12.29
CA LEU A 429 9.11 -10.85 11.11
C LEU A 429 10.11 -10.75 9.96
N SER A 430 11.35 -10.38 10.24
CA SER A 430 12.40 -10.31 9.20
C SER A 430 12.71 -11.68 8.61
N LYS A 431 12.71 -12.75 9.43
CA LYS A 431 12.84 -14.14 8.93
C LYS A 431 11.66 -14.57 8.07
N ILE A 432 10.42 -14.28 8.48
CA ILE A 432 9.23 -14.57 7.67
C ILE A 432 9.32 -13.83 6.35
N GLN A 433 9.69 -12.55 6.36
CA GLN A 433 9.84 -11.75 5.15
C GLN A 433 10.89 -12.35 4.22
N LYS A 434 12.03 -12.79 4.75
CA LYS A 434 13.05 -13.50 3.96
C LYS A 434 12.48 -14.77 3.31
N GLN A 435 11.72 -15.57 4.05
CA GLN A 435 11.08 -16.77 3.50
C GLN A 435 10.09 -16.43 2.38
N ILE A 436 9.23 -15.44 2.56
CA ILE A 436 8.29 -14.97 1.53
C ILE A 436 9.05 -14.53 0.29
N SER A 437 10.08 -13.69 0.47
CA SER A 437 10.88 -13.18 -0.65
C SER A 437 11.67 -14.27 -1.36
N SER A 438 12.09 -15.35 -0.68
CA SER A 438 12.81 -16.47 -1.29
C SER A 438 11.90 -17.48 -2.01
N ALA A 439 10.63 -17.59 -1.62
CA ALA A 439 9.68 -18.56 -2.19
C ALA A 439 9.11 -18.16 -3.56
N VAL A 440 9.55 -17.04 -4.12
CA VAL A 440 9.04 -16.53 -5.40
C VAL A 440 9.73 -17.27 -6.54
N VAL A 441 9.02 -18.22 -7.16
CA VAL A 441 9.59 -19.07 -8.21
C VAL A 441 9.20 -18.57 -9.60
N GLU A 442 7.96 -18.12 -9.82
CA GLU A 442 7.49 -17.51 -11.09
C GLU A 442 6.10 -16.87 -10.86
N CYS A 443 5.80 -15.75 -11.53
CA CYS A 443 4.45 -15.17 -11.53
C CYS A 443 3.58 -15.93 -12.54
N GLU A 444 2.77 -16.86 -12.07
CA GLU A 444 1.66 -17.38 -12.87
C GLU A 444 0.48 -16.38 -12.81
N ASP A 445 -0.20 -16.16 -13.94
CA ASP A 445 -1.45 -15.40 -13.99
C ASP A 445 -2.58 -16.20 -13.31
N ASN A 446 -2.48 -16.35 -12.00
CA ASN A 446 -3.46 -17.03 -11.18
C ASN A 446 -4.71 -16.15 -11.08
N GLU A 447 -5.83 -16.68 -11.55
CA GLU A 447 -7.13 -16.02 -11.37
C GLU A 447 -7.46 -15.93 -9.88
N VAL A 448 -7.84 -14.72 -9.44
CA VAL A 448 -8.25 -14.50 -8.06
C VAL A 448 -9.74 -14.73 -7.96
N GLU A 449 -10.10 -15.97 -7.64
CA GLU A 449 -11.46 -16.33 -7.32
C GLU A 449 -11.82 -15.90 -5.87
N ASP A 450 -13.12 -15.79 -5.60
CA ASP A 450 -13.66 -15.63 -4.24
C ASP A 450 -13.24 -14.38 -3.47
N VAL A 451 -13.22 -13.21 -4.11
CA VAL A 451 -13.08 -11.93 -3.42
C VAL A 451 -14.32 -11.10 -3.61
N LEU A 452 -15.00 -10.77 -2.51
CA LEU A 452 -16.18 -9.92 -2.54
C LEU A 452 -15.83 -8.54 -3.13
N PRO A 453 -16.47 -8.13 -4.23
CA PRO A 453 -16.18 -6.84 -4.85
C PRO A 453 -16.44 -5.66 -3.91
N TRP A 454 -15.58 -4.65 -3.95
CA TRP A 454 -15.68 -3.49 -3.06
C TRP A 454 -16.98 -2.71 -3.26
N LYS A 455 -17.48 -2.63 -4.49
CA LYS A 455 -18.76 -1.98 -4.82
C LYS A 455 -19.92 -2.55 -4.01
N ILE A 456 -19.94 -3.88 -3.78
CA ILE A 456 -20.95 -4.53 -2.95
C ILE A 456 -20.83 -4.05 -1.49
N VAL A 457 -19.60 -3.99 -0.97
CA VAL A 457 -19.32 -3.51 0.40
C VAL A 457 -19.74 -2.05 0.57
N GLU A 458 -19.47 -1.18 -0.41
CA GLU A 458 -19.90 0.22 -0.39
C GLU A 458 -21.43 0.35 -0.41
N GLY A 459 -22.11 -0.41 -1.27
CA GLY A 459 -23.57 -0.40 -1.35
C GLY A 459 -24.27 -0.79 -0.04
N LEU A 460 -23.62 -1.60 0.79
CA LEU A 460 -24.10 -1.98 2.12
C LEU A 460 -23.91 -0.87 3.18
N LYS A 461 -22.94 0.04 3.01
CA LYS A 461 -22.75 1.18 3.94
C LYS A 461 -23.84 2.24 3.77
N ASP A 462 -24.18 2.57 2.54
CA ASP A 462 -25.06 3.71 2.22
C ASP A 462 -26.52 3.46 2.60
N LYS A 463 -26.97 2.20 2.53
CA LYS A 463 -28.34 1.81 2.91
C LYS A 463 -28.58 1.89 4.43
N GLY A 464 -27.55 1.66 5.24
CA GLY A 464 -27.62 1.83 6.70
C GLY A 464 -27.87 3.28 7.13
N LYS A 465 -27.21 4.24 6.46
CA LYS A 465 -27.34 5.68 6.77
C LYS A 465 -28.72 6.24 6.39
N LYS A 466 -29.36 5.73 5.34
CA LYS A 466 -30.69 6.20 4.90
C LYS A 466 -31.80 5.81 5.88
N LYS A 467 -31.76 4.62 6.49
CA LYS A 467 -32.78 4.18 7.47
C LYS A 467 -32.79 5.02 8.75
N ASN A 468 -31.62 5.46 9.23
CA ASN A 468 -31.52 6.25 10.46
C ASN A 468 -31.97 7.72 10.32
N LYS A 469 -32.02 8.28 9.10
CA LYS A 469 -32.56 9.62 8.88
C LYS A 469 -34.09 9.65 8.89
N THR A 470 -34.74 8.57 8.47
CA THR A 470 -36.21 8.51 8.43
C THR A 470 -36.83 8.28 9.81
N SER A 471 -36.09 7.66 10.76
CA SER A 471 -36.57 7.41 12.13
C SER A 471 -36.37 8.58 13.11
N LEU A 472 -35.77 9.68 12.68
CA LEU A 472 -35.60 10.91 13.47
C LEU A 472 -36.59 12.02 13.06
N LEU A 473 -37.51 11.72 12.14
CA LEU A 473 -38.57 12.62 11.65
C LEU A 473 -39.98 12.12 12.00
N THR A 474 -40.08 11.16 12.92
CA THR A 474 -41.30 10.67 13.58
C THR A 474 -41.05 10.67 15.07
#